data_AF-A0A2D5G9H9-F1
#
_entry.id   AF-A0A2D5G9H9-F1
#
_cell.length_a   1.000
_cell.length_b   1.000
_cell.length_c   1.000
_cell.angle_alpha   90.00
_cell.angle_beta   90.00
_cell.angle_gamma   90.00
#
_symmetry.space_group_name_H-M   'P 1'
#
loop_
_entity.id
_entity.type
_entity.pdbx_description
1 polymer ?
#
loop_
_entity_poly.entity_id
_entity_poly.type
_entity_poly.pdbx_seq_one_letter_code
_entity_poly.pdbx_strand_id
1 'polypeptide(L)'
;MGKIVKSFKYSAIRFKQNIDSSWIVSFTANAKEIINWAGIPQKKQFDKIESSGFQREVKKERMDSLISFFTDPKNVIQNPLLCASRNSLVAGVEPKVTFVDDDEQTDDYVRKGYIHIDVEDYSQLSLKELLELFKSTLESRIPELVDSEVNQALLESLKEAYFGGDNSEVTEDSFDNANHIELEESHIVDLWQELTCRILILDEDTESHESILGFDRESIISYLLPITLVDGQHRLIGASEHFKFFCESQQGIEEAENLIRSGLNSDEAKVQLEEKFCRKLPVSLVLDDDPAEHVFQFVVVNQKATPINNALLGTIVSTTLSNSELERVSHRLKSADIPLDDSKAVSFATRNDDSPFKNLVQTGIQGEDSGKLPWTVMKSLVSIFKDLKGAKFYSDSIKTDFADLWKRRFLIKSELITGDTLEEKLEFWMGEDQGEIVNIY
;
A
#
# COMPACT_ATOMS: atom_id res chain seq x y z
N MET A 1 -13.62 -4.84 -20.57
CA MET A 1 -12.27 -5.32 -20.91
C MET A 1 -11.60 -4.27 -21.76
N GLY A 2 -10.57 -3.61 -21.23
CA GLY A 2 -9.82 -2.58 -21.95
C GLY A 2 -9.08 -3.18 -23.13
N LYS A 3 -8.97 -2.45 -24.23
CA LYS A 3 -8.11 -2.84 -25.35
C LYS A 3 -6.66 -2.74 -24.88
N ILE A 4 -5.83 -3.75 -25.13
CA ILE A 4 -4.37 -3.65 -24.89
C ILE A 4 -3.83 -2.55 -25.81
N VAL A 5 -3.12 -1.57 -25.24
CA VAL A 5 -2.58 -0.43 -26.00
C VAL A 5 -1.08 -0.47 -26.12
N LYS A 6 -0.38 -0.96 -25.10
CA LYS A 6 1.08 -1.06 -25.10
C LYS A 6 1.50 -2.43 -24.59
N SER A 7 2.36 -3.07 -25.36
CA SER A 7 3.04 -4.30 -24.97
C SER A 7 4.54 -3.99 -24.89
N PHE A 8 5.15 -4.36 -23.78
CA PHE A 8 6.57 -4.20 -23.54
C PHE A 8 7.24 -5.57 -23.48
N LYS A 9 8.42 -5.68 -24.10
CA LYS A 9 9.21 -6.90 -24.13
C LYS A 9 10.64 -6.60 -23.70
N TYR A 10 11.11 -7.27 -22.65
CA TYR A 10 12.48 -7.11 -22.15
C TYR A 10 13.20 -8.44 -22.05
N SER A 11 14.46 -8.47 -22.46
CA SER A 11 15.34 -9.61 -22.16
C SER A 11 15.56 -9.72 -20.67
N ALA A 12 15.40 -10.92 -20.14
CA ALA A 12 15.31 -11.14 -18.71
C ALA A 12 15.89 -12.48 -18.29
N ILE A 13 16.24 -12.57 -17.02
CA ILE A 13 16.62 -13.83 -16.36
C ILE A 13 15.66 -14.03 -15.19
N ARG A 14 14.99 -15.18 -15.14
CA ARG A 14 14.21 -15.58 -13.98
C ARG A 14 14.97 -16.57 -13.12
N PHE A 15 14.84 -16.49 -11.82
CA PHE A 15 15.47 -17.40 -10.89
C PHE A 15 14.64 -17.66 -9.63
N LYS A 16 14.92 -18.76 -8.95
CA LYS A 16 14.32 -19.16 -7.68
C LYS A 16 15.38 -19.29 -6.60
N GLN A 17 15.01 -19.00 -5.36
CA GLN A 17 15.89 -19.22 -4.20
C GLN A 17 15.80 -20.67 -3.69
N ASN A 18 14.62 -21.29 -3.84
CA ASN A 18 14.38 -22.70 -3.60
C ASN A 18 13.21 -23.19 -4.49
N ILE A 19 12.94 -24.49 -4.49
CA ILE A 19 11.92 -25.09 -5.38
C ILE A 19 10.51 -24.50 -5.15
N ASP A 20 10.19 -24.18 -3.90
CA ASP A 20 8.89 -23.68 -3.43
C ASP A 20 8.77 -22.15 -3.53
N SER A 21 9.88 -21.43 -3.75
CA SER A 21 9.88 -19.98 -3.86
C SER A 21 9.31 -19.51 -5.19
N SER A 22 8.66 -18.35 -5.17
CA SER A 22 8.17 -17.67 -6.37
C SER A 22 9.33 -17.27 -7.28
N TRP A 23 9.06 -17.25 -8.59
CA TRP A 23 10.06 -16.82 -9.57
C TRP A 23 10.36 -15.33 -9.41
N ILE A 24 11.64 -14.97 -9.41
CA ILE A 24 12.11 -13.59 -9.45
C ILE A 24 12.69 -13.34 -10.83
N VAL A 25 12.22 -12.30 -11.52
CA VAL A 25 12.68 -11.90 -12.85
C VAL A 25 13.53 -10.65 -12.73
N SER A 26 14.76 -10.72 -13.23
CA SER A 26 15.67 -9.58 -13.33
C SER A 26 15.80 -9.12 -14.77
N PHE A 27 15.58 -7.82 -15.00
CA PHE A 27 15.67 -7.18 -16.30
C PHE A 27 15.97 -5.68 -16.15
N THR A 28 16.15 -4.97 -17.27
CA THR A 28 16.32 -3.51 -17.28
C THR A 28 15.28 -2.89 -18.20
N ALA A 29 14.66 -1.79 -17.76
CA ALA A 29 13.67 -1.05 -18.54
C ALA A 29 13.91 0.45 -18.45
N ASN A 30 13.42 1.20 -19.43
CA ASN A 30 13.52 2.66 -19.44
C ASN A 30 12.61 3.24 -18.33
N ALA A 31 13.09 4.22 -17.55
CA ALA A 31 12.28 4.84 -16.50
C ALA A 31 10.93 5.37 -17.00
N LYS A 32 10.85 5.88 -18.24
CA LYS A 32 9.59 6.31 -18.87
C LYS A 32 8.64 5.17 -19.19
N GLU A 33 9.16 3.99 -19.54
CA GLU A 33 8.35 2.81 -19.77
C GLU A 33 7.84 2.24 -18.44
N ILE A 34 8.71 2.18 -17.42
CA ILE A 34 8.36 1.68 -16.09
C ILE A 34 7.17 2.45 -15.51
N ILE A 35 7.13 3.78 -15.64
CA ILE A 35 5.99 4.60 -15.19
C ILE A 35 4.68 4.24 -15.91
N ASN A 36 4.73 3.70 -17.13
CA ASN A 36 3.53 3.33 -17.87
C ASN A 36 2.94 1.98 -17.43
N TRP A 37 3.76 1.07 -16.89
CA TRP A 37 3.31 -0.27 -16.52
C TRP A 37 3.37 -0.57 -15.02
N ALA A 38 4.09 0.22 -14.22
CA ALA A 38 4.20 0.06 -12.78
C ALA A 38 3.34 1.10 -12.04
N GLY A 39 2.38 0.60 -11.26
CA GLY A 39 1.64 1.37 -10.28
C GLY A 39 2.49 1.71 -9.06
N ILE A 40 2.36 2.93 -8.56
CA ILE A 40 2.96 3.41 -7.32
C ILE A 40 1.81 3.64 -6.33
N PRO A 41 1.35 2.61 -5.60
CA PRO A 41 0.25 2.76 -4.65
C PRO A 41 0.75 3.56 -3.45
N GLN A 42 0.60 4.88 -3.54
CA GLN A 42 0.99 5.80 -2.48
C GLN A 42 -0.05 5.80 -1.36
N LYS A 43 0.45 5.88 -0.13
CA LYS A 43 -0.36 6.21 1.03
C LYS A 43 -0.78 7.68 0.91
N LYS A 44 -2.03 7.93 0.55
CA LYS A 44 -2.66 9.25 0.52
C LYS A 44 -3.74 9.27 1.60
N GLN A 45 -3.91 10.42 2.24
CA GLN A 45 -5.06 10.67 3.09
C GLN A 45 -6.14 11.29 2.20
N PHE A 46 -7.22 10.55 1.96
CA PHE A 46 -8.40 11.06 1.29
C PHE A 46 -9.34 11.60 2.37
N ASP A 47 -9.27 12.89 2.67
CA ASP A 47 -10.02 13.59 3.72
C ASP A 47 -10.02 12.90 5.11
N LYS A 48 -10.84 11.87 5.30
CA LYS A 48 -11.00 11.08 6.54
C LYS A 48 -10.47 9.64 6.48
N ILE A 49 -10.07 9.12 5.31
CA ILE A 49 -9.67 7.71 5.14
C ILE A 49 -8.27 7.60 4.50
N GLU A 50 -7.46 6.68 5.03
CA GLU A 50 -6.15 6.37 4.48
C GLU A 50 -6.29 5.41 3.30
N SER A 51 -5.60 5.69 2.18
CA SER A 51 -5.54 4.76 1.05
C SER A 51 -4.85 3.43 1.43
N SER A 52 -5.18 2.35 0.71
CA SER A 52 -4.53 1.04 0.88
C SER A 52 -3.09 0.97 0.37
N GLY A 53 -2.53 2.10 -0.07
CA GLY A 53 -1.16 2.21 -0.57
C GLY A 53 -0.13 2.17 0.54
N PHE A 54 1.00 1.53 0.25
CA PHE A 54 2.08 1.30 1.23
C PHE A 54 3.35 2.12 0.94
N GLN A 55 3.37 2.88 -0.15
CA GLN A 55 4.50 3.75 -0.49
C GLN A 55 4.37 5.15 0.11
N ARG A 56 5.51 5.73 0.52
CA ARG A 56 5.59 7.06 1.15
C ARG A 56 5.36 8.17 0.14
N GLU A 57 4.98 9.35 0.62
CA GLU A 57 5.03 10.55 -0.21
C GLU A 57 6.46 10.86 -0.70
N VAL A 58 6.55 11.47 -1.89
CA VAL A 58 7.81 11.80 -2.53
C VAL A 58 8.38 13.07 -1.90
N LYS A 59 9.51 12.96 -1.21
CA LYS A 59 10.22 14.12 -0.66
C LYS A 59 10.94 14.88 -1.78
N LYS A 60 10.59 16.14 -1.98
CA LYS A 60 11.20 17.03 -2.98
C LYS A 60 12.72 17.10 -2.87
N GLU A 61 13.27 17.25 -1.66
CA GLU A 61 14.73 17.29 -1.43
C GLU A 61 15.45 16.03 -1.91
N ARG A 62 14.86 14.85 -1.68
CA ARG A 62 15.42 13.57 -2.11
C ARG A 62 15.35 13.43 -3.63
N MET A 63 14.27 13.93 -4.22
CA MET A 63 14.10 13.97 -5.67
C MET A 63 15.16 14.87 -6.31
N ASP A 64 15.35 16.10 -5.83
CA ASP A 64 16.35 17.05 -6.34
C ASP A 64 17.78 16.46 -6.26
N SER A 65 18.10 15.77 -5.16
CA SER A 65 19.36 15.06 -5.00
C SER A 65 19.55 13.95 -6.05
N LEU A 66 18.50 13.18 -6.36
CA LEU A 66 18.57 12.12 -7.37
C LEU A 66 18.67 12.67 -8.79
N ILE A 67 17.99 13.78 -9.08
CA ILE A 67 18.10 14.45 -10.38
C ILE A 67 19.53 14.96 -10.59
N SER A 68 20.10 15.60 -9.57
CA SER A 68 21.51 16.01 -9.57
C SER A 68 22.46 14.82 -9.72
N PHE A 69 22.19 13.70 -9.03
CA PHE A 69 22.96 12.46 -9.19
C PHE A 69 22.94 11.96 -10.63
N PHE A 70 21.76 11.95 -11.30
CA PHE A 70 21.65 11.48 -12.67
C PHE A 70 22.20 12.43 -13.73
N THR A 71 22.53 13.68 -13.37
CA THR A 71 23.17 14.63 -14.30
C THR A 71 24.55 14.13 -14.76
N ASP A 72 25.28 13.39 -13.92
CA ASP A 72 26.53 12.73 -14.36
C ASP A 72 26.21 11.41 -15.09
N PRO A 73 26.55 11.27 -16.39
CA PRO A 73 26.30 10.04 -17.15
C PRO A 73 26.96 8.79 -16.52
N LYS A 74 28.06 8.95 -15.78
CA LYS A 74 28.81 7.85 -15.15
C LYS A 74 28.19 7.37 -13.84
N ASN A 75 27.26 8.12 -13.26
CA ASN A 75 26.59 7.71 -12.04
C ASN A 75 25.62 6.55 -12.33
N VAL A 76 25.80 5.44 -11.61
CA VAL A 76 25.03 4.19 -11.77
C VAL A 76 24.42 3.80 -10.43
N ILE A 77 23.13 3.49 -10.45
CA ILE A 77 22.46 2.83 -9.31
C ILE A 77 22.45 1.33 -9.56
N GLN A 78 23.05 0.58 -8.63
CA GLN A 78 23.09 -0.88 -8.71
C GLN A 78 21.84 -1.54 -8.09
N ASN A 79 21.19 -0.86 -7.14
CA ASN A 79 20.01 -1.41 -6.46
C ASN A 79 18.80 -1.43 -7.40
N PRO A 80 18.20 -2.61 -7.64
CA PRO A 80 17.03 -2.71 -8.50
C PRO A 80 15.82 -1.98 -7.92
N LEU A 81 14.91 -1.59 -8.79
CA LEU A 81 13.52 -1.36 -8.43
C LEU A 81 12.90 -2.71 -8.10
N LEU A 82 12.24 -2.79 -6.96
CA LEU A 82 11.53 -4.01 -6.57
C LEU A 82 10.09 -3.88 -7.02
N CYS A 83 9.61 -4.87 -7.74
CA CYS A 83 8.28 -4.90 -8.32
C CYS A 83 7.61 -6.24 -8.01
N ALA A 84 6.29 -6.27 -8.07
CA ALA A 84 5.51 -7.50 -8.02
C ALA A 84 4.41 -7.49 -9.08
N SER A 85 4.17 -8.65 -9.72
CA SER A 85 3.13 -8.78 -10.74
C SER A 85 1.74 -8.69 -10.12
N ARG A 86 0.78 -8.25 -10.93
CA ARG A 86 -0.64 -8.21 -10.61
C ARG A 86 -1.43 -8.75 -11.79
N ASN A 87 -1.31 -10.05 -12.00
CA ASN A 87 -2.24 -10.72 -12.91
C ASN A 87 -3.60 -10.85 -12.22
N SER A 88 -4.65 -10.68 -13.00
CA SER A 88 -6.00 -10.91 -12.49
C SER A 88 -6.16 -12.37 -12.10
N LEU A 89 -6.67 -12.61 -10.89
CA LEU A 89 -7.02 -13.96 -10.42
C LEU A 89 -8.35 -14.46 -11.01
N VAL A 90 -9.02 -13.64 -11.82
CA VAL A 90 -10.29 -13.98 -12.45
C VAL A 90 -10.09 -15.04 -13.53
N ALA A 91 -10.75 -16.18 -13.37
CA ALA A 91 -10.70 -17.29 -14.32
C ALA A 91 -11.08 -16.85 -15.74
N GLY A 92 -10.21 -17.12 -16.72
CA GLY A 92 -10.43 -16.79 -18.13
C GLY A 92 -9.91 -15.43 -18.58
N VAL A 93 -9.29 -14.65 -17.68
CA VAL A 93 -8.54 -13.44 -18.06
C VAL A 93 -7.08 -13.82 -18.33
N GLU A 94 -6.55 -13.40 -19.48
CA GLU A 94 -5.14 -13.64 -19.78
C GLU A 94 -4.22 -12.84 -18.85
N PRO A 95 -3.12 -13.43 -18.35
CA PRO A 95 -2.16 -12.74 -17.52
C PRO A 95 -1.49 -11.60 -18.29
N LYS A 96 -1.45 -10.42 -17.69
CA LYS A 96 -0.83 -9.22 -18.27
C LYS A 96 0.70 -9.22 -18.15
N VAL A 97 1.25 -10.03 -17.26
CA VAL A 97 2.68 -10.14 -17.00
C VAL A 97 3.10 -11.60 -17.13
N THR A 98 3.85 -11.91 -18.18
CA THR A 98 4.25 -13.30 -18.49
C THR A 98 5.73 -13.40 -18.82
N PHE A 99 6.34 -14.53 -18.45
CA PHE A 99 7.72 -14.84 -18.81
C PHE A 99 7.75 -15.98 -19.82
N VAL A 100 8.44 -15.77 -20.93
CA VAL A 100 8.65 -16.76 -21.99
C VAL A 100 10.11 -17.19 -21.94
N ASP A 101 10.36 -18.47 -21.65
CA ASP A 101 11.70 -19.06 -21.67
C ASP A 101 12.27 -19.05 -23.10
N ASP A 102 13.59 -18.91 -23.23
CA ASP A 102 14.27 -19.26 -24.47
C ASP A 102 14.26 -20.80 -24.67
N ASP A 103 14.38 -21.24 -25.91
CA ASP A 103 14.39 -22.66 -26.26
C ASP A 103 15.51 -23.44 -25.52
N GLU A 104 15.23 -24.71 -25.19
CA GLU A 104 16.18 -25.69 -24.61
C GLU A 104 16.70 -25.41 -23.18
N GLN A 105 15.83 -25.04 -22.24
CA GLN A 105 16.22 -24.85 -20.83
C GLN A 105 15.69 -25.92 -19.87
N THR A 106 16.62 -26.56 -19.14
CA THR A 106 16.33 -27.62 -18.17
C THR A 106 16.69 -27.27 -16.73
N ASP A 107 17.13 -26.04 -16.47
CA ASP A 107 17.51 -25.61 -15.12
C ASP A 107 16.26 -25.19 -14.33
N ASP A 108 16.06 -25.82 -13.17
CA ASP A 108 14.90 -25.59 -12.30
C ASP A 108 15.02 -24.34 -11.43
N TYR A 109 16.22 -23.74 -11.36
CA TYR A 109 16.52 -22.59 -10.53
C TYR A 109 16.79 -21.32 -11.31
N VAL A 110 17.32 -21.38 -12.54
CA VAL A 110 17.66 -20.21 -13.34
C VAL A 110 17.26 -20.42 -14.80
N ARG A 111 16.50 -19.48 -15.37
CA ARG A 111 16.11 -19.50 -16.78
C ARG A 111 16.26 -18.14 -17.45
N LYS A 112 16.67 -18.15 -18.72
CA LYS A 112 16.74 -16.95 -19.58
C LYS A 112 15.56 -16.90 -20.52
N GLY A 113 15.14 -15.69 -20.86
CA GLY A 113 14.03 -15.48 -21.76
C GLY A 113 13.62 -14.03 -21.84
N TYR A 114 12.32 -13.81 -22.05
CA TYR A 114 11.74 -12.49 -22.16
C TYR A 114 10.57 -12.33 -21.21
N ILE A 115 10.52 -11.18 -20.52
CA ILE A 115 9.33 -10.74 -19.82
C ILE A 115 8.47 -9.92 -20.78
N HIS A 116 7.19 -10.26 -20.84
CA HIS A 116 6.14 -9.59 -21.58
C HIS A 116 5.21 -8.89 -20.59
N ILE A 117 4.94 -7.61 -20.83
CA ILE A 117 4.09 -6.77 -19.97
C ILE A 117 3.09 -6.04 -20.86
N ASP A 118 1.81 -6.36 -20.69
CA ASP A 118 0.70 -5.77 -21.42
C ASP A 118 -0.06 -4.76 -20.55
N VAL A 119 -0.27 -3.57 -21.10
CA VAL A 119 -0.96 -2.46 -20.42
C VAL A 119 -2.23 -2.12 -21.18
N GLU A 120 -3.34 -2.07 -20.44
CA GLU A 120 -4.64 -1.65 -20.95
C GLU A 120 -4.71 -0.13 -21.14
N ASP A 121 -5.56 0.31 -22.08
CA ASP A 121 -5.89 1.74 -22.15
C ASP A 121 -6.78 2.14 -20.96
N TYR A 122 -6.26 3.02 -20.12
CA TYR A 122 -7.07 3.70 -19.13
C TYR A 122 -7.32 5.16 -19.52
N SER A 123 -6.78 5.68 -20.63
CA SER A 123 -6.90 7.10 -20.99
C SER A 123 -8.30 7.49 -21.48
N GLN A 124 -9.06 6.52 -21.99
CA GLN A 124 -10.39 6.75 -22.56
C GLN A 124 -11.54 6.48 -21.58
N LEU A 125 -11.24 5.88 -20.42
CA LEU A 125 -12.25 5.56 -19.42
C LEU A 125 -12.64 6.81 -18.61
N SER A 126 -13.89 6.94 -18.21
CA SER A 126 -14.32 7.92 -17.21
C SER A 126 -13.75 7.57 -15.83
N LEU A 127 -13.72 8.54 -14.91
CA LEU A 127 -13.32 8.28 -13.52
C LEU A 127 -14.23 7.22 -12.87
N LYS A 128 -15.53 7.25 -13.18
CA LYS A 128 -16.49 6.24 -12.73
C LYS A 128 -16.08 4.84 -13.19
N GLU A 129 -15.82 4.64 -14.47
CA GLU A 129 -15.39 3.33 -15.01
C GLU A 129 -14.08 2.85 -14.37
N LEU A 130 -13.14 3.77 -14.05
CA LEU A 130 -11.91 3.43 -13.33
C LEU A 130 -12.20 2.98 -11.89
N LEU A 131 -13.11 3.65 -11.19
CA LEU A 131 -13.53 3.28 -9.83
C LEU A 131 -14.24 1.92 -9.84
N GLU A 132 -15.09 1.64 -10.82
CA GLU A 132 -15.75 0.34 -11.00
C GLU A 132 -14.75 -0.79 -11.25
N LEU A 133 -13.74 -0.56 -12.11
CA LEU A 133 -12.66 -1.52 -12.31
C LEU A 133 -11.87 -1.77 -11.03
N PHE A 134 -11.59 -0.72 -10.26
CA PHE A 134 -10.86 -0.87 -9.00
C PHE A 134 -11.70 -1.61 -7.96
N LYS A 135 -13.00 -1.29 -7.84
CA LYS A 135 -13.96 -2.02 -7.01
C LYS A 135 -13.99 -3.51 -7.35
N SER A 136 -14.07 -3.85 -8.64
CA SER A 136 -14.08 -5.25 -9.08
C SER A 136 -12.78 -6.00 -8.71
N THR A 137 -11.65 -5.28 -8.65
CA THR A 137 -10.38 -5.86 -8.21
C THR A 137 -10.43 -6.20 -6.71
N LEU A 138 -11.02 -5.34 -5.88
CA LEU A 138 -11.20 -5.63 -4.45
C LEU A 138 -12.17 -6.79 -4.22
N GLU A 139 -13.29 -6.83 -4.96
CA GLU A 139 -14.26 -7.93 -4.91
C GLU A 139 -13.66 -9.26 -5.33
N SER A 140 -12.76 -9.27 -6.32
CA SER A 140 -12.04 -10.49 -6.70
C SER A 140 -11.08 -11.00 -5.61
N ARG A 141 -10.61 -10.09 -4.75
CA ARG A 141 -9.68 -10.38 -3.65
C ARG A 141 -10.43 -10.85 -2.40
N ILE A 142 -11.59 -10.26 -2.13
CA ILE A 142 -12.49 -10.60 -1.02
C ILE A 142 -13.89 -10.80 -1.60
N PRO A 143 -14.25 -12.04 -2.00
CA PRO A 143 -15.54 -12.34 -2.63
C PRO A 143 -16.75 -11.93 -1.79
N GLU A 144 -16.62 -11.91 -0.47
CA GLU A 144 -17.67 -11.50 0.47
C GLU A 144 -18.12 -10.04 0.27
N LEU A 145 -17.30 -9.20 -0.36
CA LEU A 145 -17.63 -7.80 -0.64
C LEU A 145 -18.77 -7.65 -1.66
N VAL A 146 -18.97 -8.61 -2.55
CA VAL A 146 -19.98 -8.51 -3.62
C VAL A 146 -21.40 -8.38 -3.06
N ASP A 147 -21.67 -9.10 -1.96
CA ASP A 147 -22.98 -9.13 -1.31
C ASP A 147 -23.09 -8.13 -0.15
N SER A 148 -22.07 -7.30 0.08
CA SER A 148 -22.05 -6.35 1.18
C SER A 148 -23.01 -5.18 0.93
N GLU A 149 -23.75 -4.77 1.98
CA GLU A 149 -24.64 -3.61 1.90
C GLU A 149 -23.87 -2.29 1.94
N VAL A 150 -24.36 -1.28 1.22
CA VAL A 150 -23.77 0.06 1.20
C VAL A 150 -24.11 0.79 2.49
N ASN A 151 -23.11 1.37 3.14
CA ASN A 151 -23.31 2.22 4.32
C ASN A 151 -24.03 3.53 3.92
N GLN A 152 -25.33 3.61 4.23
CA GLN A 152 -26.16 4.75 3.89
C GLN A 152 -25.72 6.04 4.59
N ALA A 153 -25.31 5.96 5.85
CA ALA A 153 -24.84 7.13 6.60
C ALA A 153 -23.57 7.73 5.98
N LEU A 154 -22.65 6.87 5.53
CA LEU A 154 -21.46 7.30 4.81
C LEU A 154 -21.83 7.98 3.48
N LEU A 155 -22.71 7.35 2.70
CA LEU A 155 -23.19 7.89 1.42
C LEU A 155 -23.83 9.27 1.59
N GLU A 156 -24.70 9.45 2.58
CA GLU A 156 -25.34 10.72 2.89
C GLU A 156 -24.30 11.80 3.25
N SER A 157 -23.33 11.47 4.10
CA SER A 157 -22.27 12.41 4.49
C SER A 157 -21.39 12.85 3.30
N LEU A 158 -21.07 11.92 2.39
CA LEU A 158 -20.28 12.22 1.20
C LEU A 158 -21.07 13.02 0.17
N LYS A 159 -22.37 12.74 0.03
CA LYS A 159 -23.28 13.54 -0.81
C LYS A 159 -23.40 14.97 -0.31
N GLU A 160 -23.52 15.16 1.00
CA GLU A 160 -23.54 16.49 1.59
C GLU A 160 -22.23 17.23 1.33
N ALA A 161 -21.08 16.57 1.53
CA ALA A 161 -19.77 17.17 1.25
C ALA A 161 -19.60 17.54 -0.24
N TYR A 162 -20.14 16.71 -1.16
CA TYR A 162 -19.99 16.89 -2.59
C TYR A 162 -20.97 17.92 -3.19
N PHE A 163 -22.27 17.79 -2.91
CA PHE A 163 -23.31 18.65 -3.48
C PHE A 163 -23.63 19.88 -2.61
N GLY A 164 -23.27 19.87 -1.33
CA GLY A 164 -23.69 20.87 -0.33
C GLY A 164 -22.96 22.21 -0.40
N GLY A 165 -21.85 22.32 -1.15
CA GLY A 165 -21.16 23.58 -1.45
C GLY A 165 -20.69 24.39 -0.23
N ASP A 166 -19.44 24.20 0.18
CA ASP A 166 -18.56 25.09 0.99
C ASP A 166 -19.17 25.91 2.15
N ASN A 167 -20.25 25.44 2.80
CA ASN A 167 -20.88 26.19 3.89
C ASN A 167 -21.43 25.34 5.05
N SER A 168 -20.90 24.14 5.25
CA SER A 168 -21.09 23.39 6.49
C SER A 168 -19.77 23.29 7.24
N GLU A 169 -19.58 24.19 8.21
CA GLU A 169 -18.79 23.86 9.40
C GLU A 169 -19.38 22.54 9.94
N VAL A 170 -18.65 21.44 9.77
CA VAL A 170 -19.05 20.13 10.26
C VAL A 170 -19.10 20.23 11.79
N THR A 171 -20.30 20.39 12.34
CA THR A 171 -20.55 20.23 13.77
C THR A 171 -20.31 18.77 14.13
N GLU A 172 -19.36 18.55 15.05
CA GLU A 172 -19.16 17.30 15.78
C GLU A 172 -20.42 16.97 16.59
N ASP A 173 -21.42 16.37 15.97
CA ASP A 173 -22.49 15.70 16.71
C ASP A 173 -22.32 14.18 16.58
N SER A 174 -22.26 13.57 17.76
CA SER A 174 -22.11 12.16 18.07
C SER A 174 -22.98 11.24 17.20
N PHE A 175 -22.33 10.30 16.51
CA PHE A 175 -22.99 9.17 15.86
C PHE A 175 -23.32 8.10 16.92
N ASP A 176 -24.59 8.01 17.33
CA ASP A 176 -25.13 6.82 18.00
C ASP A 176 -25.44 5.76 16.92
N ASN A 177 -24.50 4.83 16.68
CA ASN A 177 -24.71 3.72 15.74
C ASN A 177 -25.19 2.45 16.46
N ALA A 178 -26.50 2.39 16.72
CA ALA A 178 -27.18 1.15 17.02
C ALA A 178 -27.57 0.43 15.72
N ASN A 179 -26.62 -0.32 15.13
CA ASN A 179 -26.81 -1.52 14.32
C ASN A 179 -25.42 -2.00 13.82
N HIS A 180 -24.67 -2.64 14.72
CA HIS A 180 -23.48 -3.40 14.36
C HIS A 180 -23.89 -4.63 13.55
N ILE A 181 -23.62 -4.60 12.24
CA ILE A 181 -23.37 -5.83 11.50
C ILE A 181 -21.90 -6.14 11.74
N GLU A 182 -21.63 -7.13 12.58
CA GLU A 182 -20.33 -7.75 12.79
C GLU A 182 -19.83 -8.37 11.47
N LEU A 183 -19.17 -7.56 10.65
CA LEU A 183 -18.34 -8.02 9.55
C LEU A 183 -16.93 -7.49 9.83
N GLU A 184 -16.16 -8.35 10.51
CA GLU A 184 -14.72 -8.31 10.74
C GLU A 184 -13.97 -7.14 10.06
N GLU A 185 -13.53 -6.18 10.89
CA GLU A 185 -12.86 -4.93 10.54
C GLU A 185 -11.64 -5.12 9.60
N SER A 186 -11.87 -5.19 8.29
CA SER A 186 -10.80 -5.14 7.29
C SER A 186 -10.83 -3.79 6.57
N HIS A 187 -9.73 -3.05 6.58
CA HIS A 187 -9.60 -1.75 5.88
C HIS A 187 -9.86 -1.83 4.37
N ILE A 188 -9.86 -3.03 3.79
CA ILE A 188 -10.28 -3.26 2.41
C ILE A 188 -11.80 -3.06 2.26
N VAL A 189 -12.59 -3.42 3.28
CA VAL A 189 -14.04 -3.18 3.34
C VAL A 189 -14.32 -1.67 3.39
N ASP A 190 -13.62 -0.92 4.25
CA ASP A 190 -13.75 0.54 4.33
C ASP A 190 -13.47 1.20 2.96
N LEU A 191 -12.38 0.78 2.32
CA LEU A 191 -12.03 1.28 0.98
C LEU A 191 -13.08 0.90 -0.06
N TRP A 192 -13.64 -0.31 0.00
CA TRP A 192 -14.71 -0.74 -0.90
C TRP A 192 -15.99 0.07 -0.68
N GLN A 193 -16.34 0.43 0.56
CA GLN A 193 -17.46 1.30 0.89
C GLN A 193 -17.25 2.70 0.33
N GLU A 194 -16.07 3.29 0.51
CA GLU A 194 -15.70 4.61 -0.03
C GLU A 194 -15.80 4.66 -1.57
N LEU A 195 -15.32 3.62 -2.25
CA LEU A 195 -15.41 3.48 -3.70
C LEU A 195 -16.87 3.37 -4.14
N THR A 196 -17.64 2.50 -3.49
CA THR A 196 -19.05 2.27 -3.82
C THR A 196 -19.88 3.53 -3.64
N CYS A 197 -19.69 4.27 -2.55
CA CYS A 197 -20.39 5.53 -2.32
C CYS A 197 -20.04 6.57 -3.39
N ARG A 198 -18.77 6.71 -3.78
CA ARG A 198 -18.34 7.65 -4.84
C ARG A 198 -18.88 7.27 -6.21
N ILE A 199 -18.94 5.98 -6.54
CA ILE A 199 -19.57 5.51 -7.78
C ILE A 199 -21.04 5.93 -7.80
N LEU A 200 -21.77 5.77 -6.70
CA LEU A 200 -23.18 6.19 -6.59
C LEU A 200 -23.35 7.71 -6.68
N ILE A 201 -22.42 8.50 -6.15
CA ILE A 201 -22.42 9.97 -6.30
C ILE A 201 -22.22 10.34 -7.78
N LEU A 202 -21.28 9.70 -8.46
CA LEU A 202 -21.03 9.89 -9.90
C LEU A 202 -22.14 9.32 -10.79
N ASP A 203 -23.03 8.47 -10.28
CA ASP A 203 -24.26 8.08 -10.99
C ASP A 203 -25.29 9.20 -11.02
N GLU A 204 -25.29 10.03 -9.99
CA GLU A 204 -26.19 11.18 -9.85
C GLU A 204 -25.62 12.44 -10.53
N ASP A 205 -24.30 12.52 -10.68
CA ASP A 205 -23.60 13.60 -11.37
C ASP A 205 -23.31 13.25 -12.84
N THR A 206 -23.81 14.04 -13.77
CA THR A 206 -23.63 13.82 -15.21
C THR A 206 -22.36 14.46 -15.77
N GLU A 207 -21.60 15.21 -14.96
CA GLU A 207 -20.38 15.86 -15.40
C GLU A 207 -19.18 14.89 -15.48
N SER A 208 -18.17 15.28 -16.28
CA SER A 208 -16.93 14.52 -16.39
C SER A 208 -15.92 15.04 -15.38
N HIS A 209 -15.50 14.18 -14.46
CA HIS A 209 -14.57 14.55 -13.39
C HIS A 209 -13.21 13.86 -13.54
N GLU A 210 -12.14 14.60 -13.26
CA GLU A 210 -10.78 14.06 -13.13
C GLU A 210 -10.46 13.63 -11.69
N SER A 211 -11.27 14.08 -10.72
CA SER A 211 -11.15 13.71 -9.30
C SER A 211 -12.49 13.83 -8.58
N ILE A 212 -12.71 13.01 -7.56
CA ILE A 212 -13.87 13.11 -6.65
C ILE A 212 -13.45 12.89 -5.19
N LEU A 213 -13.70 13.88 -4.32
CA LEU A 213 -13.48 13.79 -2.86
C LEU A 213 -12.14 13.11 -2.49
N GLY A 214 -11.06 13.66 -3.04
CA GLY A 214 -9.69 13.16 -2.89
C GLY A 214 -9.25 12.06 -3.86
N PHE A 215 -10.17 11.33 -4.50
CA PHE A 215 -9.84 10.25 -5.43
C PHE A 215 -9.55 10.83 -6.82
N ASP A 216 -8.27 11.06 -7.11
CA ASP A 216 -7.81 11.48 -8.43
C ASP A 216 -7.58 10.30 -9.38
N ARG A 217 -7.80 10.56 -10.68
CA ARG A 217 -7.66 9.59 -11.76
C ARG A 217 -6.32 8.86 -11.76
N GLU A 218 -5.22 9.58 -11.61
CA GLU A 218 -3.86 9.00 -11.65
C GLU A 218 -3.65 7.98 -10.53
N SER A 219 -4.17 8.28 -9.34
CA SER A 219 -4.12 7.39 -8.19
C SER A 219 -4.87 6.09 -8.43
N ILE A 220 -6.08 6.15 -9.01
CA ILE A 220 -6.86 4.94 -9.31
C ILE A 220 -6.19 4.11 -10.39
N ILE A 221 -5.65 4.73 -11.44
CA ILE A 221 -4.88 4.04 -12.47
C ILE A 221 -3.68 3.30 -11.86
N SER A 222 -3.01 3.88 -10.86
CA SER A 222 -1.90 3.21 -10.18
C SER A 222 -2.31 1.88 -9.53
N TYR A 223 -3.55 1.76 -9.07
CA TYR A 223 -4.10 0.50 -8.53
C TYR A 223 -4.58 -0.46 -9.62
N LEU A 224 -4.63 -0.06 -10.89
CA LEU A 224 -5.07 -0.91 -12.01
C LEU A 224 -3.92 -1.39 -12.90
N LEU A 225 -2.72 -0.82 -12.74
CA LEU A 225 -1.55 -1.22 -13.52
C LEU A 225 -1.11 -2.66 -13.21
N PRO A 226 -0.58 -3.39 -14.21
CA PRO A 226 -0.30 -4.83 -14.12
C PRO A 226 0.88 -5.19 -13.22
N ILE A 227 1.67 -4.20 -12.79
CA ILE A 227 2.78 -4.38 -11.86
C ILE A 227 2.67 -3.33 -10.77
N THR A 228 2.91 -3.71 -9.52
CA THR A 228 3.07 -2.77 -8.42
C THR A 228 4.55 -2.56 -8.16
N LEU A 229 4.97 -1.29 -8.10
CA LEU A 229 6.27 -0.92 -7.56
C LEU A 229 6.23 -1.14 -6.05
N VAL A 230 7.13 -1.99 -5.57
CA VAL A 230 7.28 -2.31 -4.15
C VAL A 230 8.29 -1.35 -3.52
N ASP A 231 9.48 -1.23 -4.07
CA ASP A 231 10.50 -0.27 -3.62
C ASP A 231 11.19 0.45 -4.78
N GLY A 232 11.61 1.68 -4.52
CA GLY A 232 12.44 2.47 -5.43
C GLY A 232 11.71 3.62 -6.12
N GLN A 233 10.55 4.03 -5.64
CA GLN A 233 9.79 5.16 -6.20
C GLN A 233 10.61 6.42 -6.43
N HIS A 234 11.44 6.85 -5.45
CA HIS A 234 12.25 8.06 -5.61
C HIS A 234 13.27 7.89 -6.75
N ARG A 235 13.81 6.68 -6.92
CA ARG A 235 14.79 6.36 -7.98
C ARG A 235 14.12 6.42 -9.36
N LEU A 236 12.93 5.82 -9.46
CA LEU A 236 12.14 5.84 -10.70
C LEU A 236 11.73 7.26 -11.08
N ILE A 237 11.11 7.99 -10.15
CA ILE A 237 10.65 9.35 -10.37
C ILE A 237 11.83 10.27 -10.67
N GLY A 238 12.91 10.21 -9.88
CA GLY A 238 14.11 11.01 -10.12
C GLY A 238 14.76 10.76 -11.48
N ALA A 239 14.77 9.52 -11.97
CA ALA A 239 15.26 9.19 -13.31
C ALA A 239 14.38 9.74 -14.43
N SER A 240 13.06 9.69 -14.26
CA SER A 240 12.11 10.26 -15.22
C SER A 240 12.14 11.78 -15.24
N GLU A 241 12.17 12.42 -14.06
CA GLU A 241 12.27 13.89 -13.95
C GLU A 241 13.59 14.40 -14.51
N HIS A 242 14.71 13.71 -14.26
CA HIS A 242 15.99 14.04 -14.91
C HIS A 242 15.88 14.06 -16.44
N PHE A 243 15.18 13.09 -17.04
CA PHE A 243 14.97 13.07 -18.49
C PHE A 243 14.10 14.23 -18.97
N LYS A 244 13.04 14.60 -18.22
CA LYS A 244 12.25 15.81 -18.53
C LYS A 244 13.11 17.06 -18.53
N PHE A 245 13.93 17.25 -17.48
CA PHE A 245 14.87 18.37 -17.40
C PHE A 245 15.89 18.37 -18.56
N PHE A 246 16.36 17.20 -18.98
CA PHE A 246 17.22 17.09 -20.14
C PHE A 246 16.50 17.55 -21.42
N CYS A 247 15.25 17.13 -21.66
CA CYS A 247 14.47 17.55 -22.82
C CYS A 247 14.21 19.07 -22.86
N GLU A 248 14.09 19.70 -21.70
CA GLU A 248 13.91 21.16 -21.56
C GLU A 248 15.24 21.94 -21.66
N SER A 249 16.38 21.26 -21.56
CA SER A 249 17.70 21.87 -21.67
C SER A 249 18.04 22.22 -23.12
N GLN A 250 18.94 23.21 -23.31
CA GLN A 250 19.42 23.58 -24.63
C GLN A 250 20.02 22.38 -25.39
N GLN A 251 20.76 21.52 -24.70
CA GLN A 251 21.34 20.31 -25.30
C GLN A 251 20.26 19.32 -25.77
N GLY A 252 19.19 19.13 -24.98
CA GLY A 252 18.09 18.25 -25.35
C GLY A 252 17.31 18.77 -26.56
N ILE A 253 17.08 20.09 -26.62
CA ILE A 253 16.44 20.74 -27.76
C ILE A 253 17.30 20.58 -29.02
N GLU A 254 18.61 20.79 -28.94
CA GLU A 254 19.53 20.62 -30.07
C GLU A 254 19.57 19.18 -30.58
N GLU A 255 19.60 18.18 -29.69
CA GLU A 255 19.52 16.77 -30.08
C GLU A 255 18.18 16.44 -30.74
N ALA A 256 17.06 16.95 -30.21
CA ALA A 256 15.73 16.77 -30.80
C ALA A 256 15.67 17.37 -32.23
N GLU A 257 16.16 18.60 -32.41
CA GLU A 257 16.24 19.24 -33.72
C GLU A 257 17.10 18.45 -34.70
N ASN A 258 18.23 17.92 -34.25
CA ASN A 258 19.13 17.11 -35.09
C ASN A 258 18.45 15.82 -35.57
N LEU A 259 17.69 15.16 -34.70
CA LEU A 259 16.90 13.98 -35.07
C LEU A 259 15.82 14.33 -36.09
N ILE A 260 15.07 15.41 -35.88
CA ILE A 260 14.05 15.87 -36.84
C ILE A 260 14.70 16.26 -38.18
N ARG A 261 15.84 16.98 -38.16
CA ARG A 261 16.61 17.32 -39.37
C ARG A 261 17.14 16.07 -40.10
N SER A 262 17.40 14.98 -39.38
CA SER A 262 17.81 13.70 -39.97
C SER A 262 16.66 12.95 -40.66
N GLY A 263 15.44 13.49 -40.63
CA GLY A 263 14.26 13.00 -41.36
C GLY A 263 13.27 12.23 -40.49
N LEU A 264 13.49 12.15 -39.18
CA LEU A 264 12.53 11.54 -38.24
C LEU A 264 11.35 12.48 -38.01
N ASN A 265 10.16 11.91 -37.83
CA ASN A 265 9.02 12.67 -37.35
C ASN A 265 9.14 12.94 -35.83
N SER A 266 8.26 13.80 -35.31
CA SER A 266 8.31 14.23 -33.89
C SER A 266 8.17 13.06 -32.91
N ASP A 267 7.35 12.06 -33.22
CA ASP A 267 7.10 10.93 -32.33
C ASP A 267 8.29 9.96 -32.34
N GLU A 268 8.84 9.68 -33.52
CA GLU A 268 10.04 8.85 -33.69
C GLU A 268 11.26 9.50 -33.03
N ALA A 269 11.44 10.81 -33.19
CA ALA A 269 12.51 11.56 -32.54
C ALA A 269 12.39 11.49 -31.01
N LYS A 270 11.17 11.58 -30.47
CA LYS A 270 10.92 11.44 -29.03
C LYS A 270 11.28 10.05 -28.51
N VAL A 271 10.85 8.98 -29.19
CA VAL A 271 11.20 7.61 -28.83
C VAL A 271 12.72 7.42 -28.83
N GLN A 272 13.41 7.94 -29.83
CA GLN A 272 14.87 7.82 -29.92
C GLN A 272 15.62 8.63 -28.85
N LEU A 273 15.11 9.81 -28.46
CA LEU A 273 15.62 10.55 -27.31
C LEU A 273 15.42 9.79 -26.02
N GLU A 274 14.23 9.22 -25.82
CA GLU A 274 13.91 8.41 -24.65
C GLU A 274 14.86 7.21 -24.54
N GLU A 275 15.09 6.46 -25.62
CA GLU A 275 16.02 5.32 -25.63
C GLU A 275 17.48 5.71 -25.35
N LYS A 276 17.91 6.87 -25.83
CA LYS A 276 19.31 7.32 -25.76
C LYS A 276 19.65 7.99 -24.42
N PHE A 277 18.73 8.80 -23.89
CA PHE A 277 19.03 9.69 -22.76
C PHE A 277 18.24 9.37 -21.49
N CYS A 278 17.11 8.68 -21.58
CA CYS A 278 16.41 8.26 -20.38
C CYS A 278 17.15 7.08 -19.71
N ARG A 279 17.19 7.08 -18.38
CA ARG A 279 17.94 6.06 -17.63
C ARG A 279 17.22 4.72 -17.70
N LYS A 280 17.97 3.68 -18.03
CA LYS A 280 17.55 2.28 -17.88
C LYS A 280 17.80 1.85 -16.45
N LEU A 281 16.75 1.47 -15.73
CA LEU A 281 16.82 1.07 -14.34
C LEU A 281 16.76 -0.46 -14.24
N PRO A 282 17.59 -1.08 -13.38
CA PRO A 282 17.45 -2.51 -13.07
C PRO A 282 16.14 -2.75 -12.32
N VAL A 283 15.43 -3.81 -12.68
CA VAL A 283 14.17 -4.24 -12.09
C VAL A 283 14.33 -5.66 -11.58
N SER A 284 13.80 -5.91 -10.38
CA SER A 284 13.64 -7.23 -9.78
C SER A 284 12.16 -7.42 -9.51
N LEU A 285 11.50 -8.20 -10.35
CA LEU A 285 10.07 -8.45 -10.34
C LEU A 285 9.78 -9.83 -9.75
N VAL A 286 9.00 -9.90 -8.69
CA VAL A 286 8.45 -11.18 -8.20
C VAL A 286 7.22 -11.52 -9.05
N LEU A 287 7.24 -12.70 -9.68
CA LEU A 287 6.09 -13.27 -10.41
C LEU A 287 5.23 -14.04 -9.43
N ASP A 288 4.55 -13.28 -8.58
CA ASP A 288 3.60 -13.76 -7.60
C ASP A 288 2.51 -12.70 -7.52
N ASP A 289 1.26 -13.12 -7.60
CA ASP A 289 0.11 -12.22 -7.60
C ASP A 289 -0.53 -12.10 -6.21
N ASP A 290 -0.02 -12.84 -5.20
CA ASP A 290 -0.50 -12.79 -3.82
C ASP A 290 -0.15 -11.44 -3.16
N PRO A 291 -1.15 -10.60 -2.80
CA PRO A 291 -0.91 -9.32 -2.16
C PRO A 291 -0.15 -9.44 -0.83
N ALA A 292 -0.33 -10.57 -0.12
CA ALA A 292 0.39 -10.86 1.11
C ALA A 292 1.90 -10.94 0.86
N GLU A 293 2.32 -11.57 -0.25
CA GLU A 293 3.72 -11.65 -0.63
C GLU A 293 4.29 -10.28 -1.01
N HIS A 294 3.51 -9.43 -1.69
CA HIS A 294 3.94 -8.08 -2.07
C HIS A 294 4.26 -7.23 -0.84
N VAL A 295 3.37 -7.25 0.15
CA VAL A 295 3.56 -6.53 1.43
C VAL A 295 4.71 -7.15 2.22
N PHE A 296 4.81 -8.48 2.26
CA PHE A 296 5.94 -9.15 2.91
C PHE A 296 7.29 -8.68 2.33
N GLN A 297 7.43 -8.68 1.00
CA GLN A 297 8.64 -8.23 0.32
C GLN A 297 8.93 -6.75 0.58
N PHE A 298 7.89 -5.91 0.56
CA PHE A 298 8.02 -4.49 0.92
C PHE A 298 8.65 -4.31 2.30
N VAL A 299 8.09 -5.01 3.29
CA VAL A 299 8.48 -4.85 4.68
C VAL A 299 9.89 -5.38 4.91
N VAL A 300 10.20 -6.58 4.43
CA VAL A 300 11.51 -7.23 4.64
C VAL A 300 12.64 -6.41 4.02
N VAL A 301 12.45 -5.86 2.82
CA VAL A 301 13.48 -5.07 2.13
C VAL A 301 13.76 -3.79 2.90
N ASN A 302 12.70 -3.06 3.27
CA ASN A 302 12.87 -1.77 3.90
C ASN A 302 13.38 -1.89 5.34
N GLN A 303 12.94 -2.88 6.10
CA GLN A 303 13.42 -3.05 7.48
C GLN A 303 14.91 -3.41 7.54
N LYS A 304 15.43 -4.20 6.58
CA LYS A 304 16.84 -4.61 6.54
C LYS A 304 17.79 -3.53 6.00
N ALA A 305 17.32 -2.65 5.11
CA ALA A 305 18.16 -1.63 4.48
C ALA A 305 18.17 -0.27 5.20
N THR A 306 17.02 0.19 5.71
CA THR A 306 16.91 1.41 6.52
C THR A 306 15.64 1.31 7.36
N PRO A 307 15.73 1.10 8.69
CA PRO A 307 14.59 0.73 9.52
C PRO A 307 13.37 1.64 9.27
N ILE A 308 12.27 1.06 8.79
CA ILE A 308 10.97 1.76 8.81
C ILE A 308 10.62 1.99 10.27
N ASN A 309 10.05 3.16 10.60
CA ASN A 309 9.40 3.34 11.88
C ASN A 309 8.36 2.23 12.08
N ASN A 310 8.44 1.48 13.19
CA ASN A 310 7.53 0.40 13.53
C ASN A 310 6.05 0.81 13.43
N ALA A 311 5.74 2.11 13.65
CA ALA A 311 4.42 2.69 13.42
C ALA A 311 3.91 2.52 11.99
N LEU A 312 4.70 2.95 11.03
CA LEU A 312 4.34 2.93 9.62
C LEU A 312 4.23 1.50 9.09
N LEU A 313 5.07 0.60 9.59
CA LEU A 313 5.03 -0.82 9.25
C LEU A 313 3.72 -1.45 9.72
N GLY A 314 3.35 -1.19 10.98
CA GLY A 314 2.10 -1.66 11.56
C GLY A 314 0.89 -1.21 10.77
N THR A 315 0.86 0.08 10.40
CA THR A 315 -0.23 0.62 9.58
C THR A 315 -0.27 0.00 8.19
N ILE A 316 0.86 -0.15 7.49
CA ILE A 316 0.90 -0.77 6.15
C ILE A 316 0.34 -2.19 6.17
N VAL A 317 0.78 -2.98 7.15
CA VAL A 317 0.33 -4.36 7.28
C VAL A 317 -1.17 -4.41 7.60
N SER A 318 -1.68 -3.52 8.45
CA SER A 318 -3.10 -3.49 8.78
C SER A 318 -3.95 -2.97 7.62
N THR A 319 -3.53 -1.92 6.90
CA THR A 319 -4.36 -1.25 5.87
C THR A 319 -4.36 -1.95 4.52
N THR A 320 -3.31 -2.69 4.20
CA THR A 320 -3.16 -3.28 2.86
C THR A 320 -3.60 -4.74 2.80
N LEU A 321 -3.57 -5.49 3.90
CA LEU A 321 -3.89 -6.93 3.93
C LEU A 321 -5.22 -7.23 4.63
N SER A 322 -5.97 -8.20 4.12
CA SER A 322 -7.08 -8.84 4.84
C SER A 322 -6.57 -9.69 6.01
N ASN A 323 -7.47 -10.08 6.91
CA ASN A 323 -7.11 -10.95 8.05
C ASN A 323 -6.53 -12.28 7.56
N SER A 324 -7.17 -12.93 6.58
CA SER A 324 -6.70 -14.18 6.00
C SER A 324 -5.36 -14.05 5.26
N GLU A 325 -5.10 -12.92 4.59
CA GLU A 325 -3.81 -12.63 3.98
C GLU A 325 -2.72 -12.42 5.02
N LEU A 326 -3.02 -11.67 6.07
CA LEU A 326 -2.10 -11.39 7.15
C LEU A 326 -1.70 -12.66 7.91
N GLU A 327 -2.64 -13.55 8.21
CA GLU A 327 -2.34 -14.84 8.86
C GLU A 327 -1.30 -15.65 8.08
N ARG A 328 -1.42 -15.70 6.75
CA ARG A 328 -0.47 -16.43 5.88
C ARG A 328 0.97 -15.93 5.98
N VAL A 329 1.16 -14.62 6.20
CA VAL A 329 2.50 -14.01 6.30
C VAL A 329 2.95 -13.70 7.73
N SER A 330 2.06 -13.80 8.71
CA SER A 330 2.33 -13.39 10.10
C SER A 330 3.51 -14.14 10.72
N HIS A 331 3.57 -15.45 10.57
CA HIS A 331 4.70 -16.24 11.08
C HIS A 331 6.03 -15.87 10.40
N ARG A 332 6.01 -15.59 9.09
CA ARG A 332 7.20 -15.20 8.32
C ARG A 332 7.68 -13.80 8.72
N LEU A 333 6.76 -12.86 8.96
CA LEU A 333 7.07 -11.53 9.46
C LEU A 333 7.66 -11.59 10.88
N LYS A 334 7.03 -12.34 11.81
CA LYS A 334 7.59 -12.56 13.16
C LYS A 334 9.00 -13.17 13.09
N SER A 335 9.21 -14.16 12.22
CA SER A 335 10.53 -14.80 12.01
C SER A 335 11.57 -13.85 11.41
N ALA A 336 11.14 -12.79 10.74
CA ALA A 336 12.00 -11.74 10.20
C ALA A 336 12.23 -10.58 11.20
N ASP A 337 11.89 -10.78 12.48
CA ASP A 337 11.99 -9.78 13.56
C ASP A 337 11.09 -8.55 13.34
N ILE A 338 9.89 -8.80 12.82
CA ILE A 338 8.84 -7.79 12.60
C ILE A 338 7.71 -8.00 13.62
N PRO A 339 7.58 -7.16 14.66
CA PRO A 339 6.52 -7.32 15.65
C PRO A 339 5.16 -6.87 15.10
N LEU A 340 4.22 -7.81 14.97
CA LEU A 340 2.88 -7.59 14.41
C LEU A 340 1.79 -7.35 15.46
N ASP A 341 1.84 -8.07 16.58
CA ASP A 341 0.73 -8.14 17.53
C ASP A 341 0.45 -6.78 18.20
N ASP A 342 1.52 -6.04 18.53
CA ASP A 342 1.40 -4.69 19.06
C ASP A 342 0.86 -3.70 18.01
N SER A 343 1.07 -3.98 16.72
CA SER A 343 0.69 -3.06 15.65
C SER A 343 -0.81 -3.11 15.37
N LYS A 344 -1.42 -4.30 15.39
CA LYS A 344 -2.87 -4.48 15.24
C LYS A 344 -3.64 -3.79 16.37
N ALA A 345 -3.25 -4.06 17.62
CA ALA A 345 -3.94 -3.51 18.78
C ALA A 345 -3.79 -1.99 18.89
N VAL A 346 -2.65 -1.43 18.47
CA VAL A 346 -2.52 0.03 18.34
C VAL A 346 -3.44 0.53 17.22
N SER A 347 -3.42 -0.04 16.01
CA SER A 347 -4.31 0.37 14.91
C SER A 347 -5.80 0.32 15.29
N PHE A 348 -6.22 -0.71 16.03
CA PHE A 348 -7.58 -0.81 16.57
C PHE A 348 -7.88 0.37 17.49
N ALA A 349 -7.01 0.60 18.50
CA ALA A 349 -7.24 1.65 19.48
C ALA A 349 -7.21 3.06 18.87
N THR A 350 -6.55 3.28 17.74
CA THR A 350 -6.54 4.61 17.09
C THR A 350 -7.74 4.87 16.20
N ARG A 351 -8.50 3.83 15.81
CA ARG A 351 -9.53 3.92 14.78
C ARG A 351 -10.93 3.58 15.27
N ASN A 352 -11.06 2.68 16.24
CA ASN A 352 -12.35 2.30 16.78
C ASN A 352 -13.06 3.54 17.35
N ASP A 353 -14.34 3.69 16.99
CA ASP A 353 -15.17 4.84 17.33
C ASP A 353 -15.37 5.01 18.84
N ASP A 354 -15.43 3.89 19.56
CA ASP A 354 -15.57 3.81 21.01
C ASP A 354 -14.23 3.94 21.74
N SER A 355 -13.11 3.89 21.01
CA SER A 355 -11.80 4.00 21.64
C SER A 355 -11.51 5.42 22.13
N PRO A 356 -11.04 5.60 23.38
CA PRO A 356 -10.62 6.89 23.91
C PRO A 356 -9.35 7.42 23.24
N PHE A 357 -8.69 6.63 22.40
CA PHE A 357 -7.49 7.01 21.64
C PHE A 357 -7.77 7.33 20.18
N LYS A 358 -9.04 7.33 19.75
CA LYS A 358 -9.44 7.64 18.37
C LYS A 358 -8.86 8.98 17.92
N ASN A 359 -8.16 9.00 16.78
CA ASN A 359 -7.49 10.19 16.22
C ASN A 359 -6.42 10.86 17.10
N LEU A 360 -6.10 10.32 18.28
CA LEU A 360 -5.18 10.92 19.24
C LEU A 360 -3.76 10.35 19.19
N VAL A 361 -3.47 9.43 18.27
CA VAL A 361 -2.18 8.75 18.16
C VAL A 361 -1.57 9.00 16.78
N GLN A 362 -0.25 9.15 16.74
CA GLN A 362 0.50 9.36 15.50
C GLN A 362 0.49 8.09 14.62
N THR A 363 0.05 8.20 13.37
CA THR A 363 0.09 7.11 12.38
C THR A 363 1.36 7.13 11.52
N GLY A 364 2.26 8.09 11.76
CA GLY A 364 3.58 8.16 11.10
C GLY A 364 3.55 8.82 9.71
N ILE A 365 2.47 9.53 9.40
CA ILE A 365 2.34 10.40 8.21
C ILE A 365 3.14 11.70 8.47
N GLN A 366 3.77 12.25 7.43
CA GLN A 366 4.49 13.52 7.59
C GLN A 366 3.51 14.68 7.76
N GLY A 367 3.74 15.53 8.76
CA GLY A 367 2.88 16.69 9.03
C GLY A 367 1.83 16.47 10.12
N GLU A 368 1.85 15.34 10.82
CA GLU A 368 0.96 15.12 11.96
C GLU A 368 1.22 16.09 13.12
N ASP A 369 0.13 16.50 13.78
CA ASP A 369 0.11 17.48 14.84
C ASP A 369 0.97 17.06 16.05
N SER A 370 1.73 18.00 16.63
CA SER A 370 2.64 17.73 17.75
C SER A 370 1.93 17.34 19.06
N GLY A 371 0.59 17.44 19.10
CA GLY A 371 -0.26 17.07 20.22
C GLY A 371 -0.68 15.60 20.26
N LYS A 372 -0.46 14.83 19.19
CA LYS A 372 -0.82 13.40 19.17
C LYS A 372 0.16 12.55 19.96
N LEU A 373 -0.34 11.51 20.62
CA LEU A 373 0.43 10.53 21.36
C LEU A 373 1.35 9.76 20.40
N PRO A 374 2.66 9.64 20.68
CA PRO A 374 3.56 8.89 19.82
C PRO A 374 3.17 7.42 19.74
N TRP A 375 3.24 6.83 18.55
CA TRP A 375 2.95 5.39 18.35
C TRP A 375 3.71 4.48 19.30
N THR A 376 4.98 4.81 19.59
CA THR A 376 5.83 4.02 20.51
C THR A 376 5.28 4.03 21.94
N VAL A 377 4.65 5.12 22.36
CA VAL A 377 3.98 5.21 23.67
C VAL A 377 2.71 4.39 23.65
N MET A 378 1.90 4.47 22.59
CA MET A 378 0.67 3.67 22.49
C MET A 378 0.98 2.17 22.47
N LYS A 379 1.99 1.77 21.69
CA LYS A 379 2.53 0.42 21.69
C LYS A 379 2.94 -0.02 23.10
N SER A 380 3.68 0.81 23.84
CA SER A 380 4.04 0.49 25.22
C SER A 380 2.83 0.33 26.14
N LEU A 381 1.79 1.15 25.97
CA LEU A 381 0.55 1.04 26.75
C LEU A 381 -0.17 -0.26 26.42
N VAL A 382 -0.35 -0.58 25.13
CA VAL A 382 -0.94 -1.82 24.66
C VAL A 382 -0.20 -3.03 25.20
N SER A 383 1.13 -3.08 25.12
CA SER A 383 1.91 -4.20 25.67
C SER A 383 1.77 -4.28 27.20
N ILE A 384 1.68 -3.16 27.92
CA ILE A 384 1.45 -3.16 29.37
C ILE A 384 0.09 -3.77 29.72
N PHE A 385 -0.95 -3.45 28.96
CA PHE A 385 -2.30 -4.00 29.15
C PHE A 385 -2.39 -5.47 28.74
N LYS A 386 -1.80 -5.83 27.60
CA LYS A 386 -1.81 -7.21 27.09
C LYS A 386 -1.01 -8.15 27.99
N ASP A 387 0.22 -7.77 28.35
CA ASP A 387 1.11 -8.61 29.16
C ASP A 387 0.83 -8.48 30.67
N LEU A 388 0.00 -7.50 31.06
CA LEU A 388 -0.23 -7.08 32.44
C LEU A 388 1.09 -6.95 33.22
N LYS A 389 2.04 -6.24 32.61
CA LYS A 389 3.41 -6.10 33.10
C LYS A 389 4.04 -4.79 32.61
N GLY A 390 4.91 -4.20 33.41
CA GLY A 390 5.69 -3.01 33.04
C GLY A 390 5.06 -1.67 33.43
N ALA A 391 3.90 -1.66 34.09
CA ALA A 391 3.29 -0.43 34.61
C ALA A 391 4.03 0.04 35.87
N LYS A 392 5.14 0.75 35.69
CA LYS A 392 5.96 1.33 36.76
C LYS A 392 6.04 2.84 36.61
N PHE A 393 6.01 3.58 37.71
CA PHE A 393 6.21 5.02 37.65
C PHE A 393 7.67 5.36 37.34
N TYR A 394 7.87 6.39 36.51
CA TYR A 394 9.19 6.83 36.04
C TYR A 394 10.10 7.31 37.19
N SER A 395 9.51 7.84 38.26
CA SER A 395 10.21 8.37 39.44
C SER A 395 10.39 7.36 40.56
N ASP A 396 9.93 6.12 40.40
CA ASP A 396 9.76 5.24 41.55
C ASP A 396 11.03 4.47 41.93
N SER A 397 11.57 4.83 43.09
CA SER A 397 12.51 4.02 43.86
C SER A 397 11.93 2.67 44.30
N ILE A 398 10.61 2.50 44.16
CA ILE A 398 9.84 1.31 44.51
C ILE A 398 9.61 0.50 43.23
N LYS A 399 10.19 -0.71 43.16
CA LYS A 399 10.12 -1.63 42.00
C LYS A 399 8.75 -2.29 41.80
N THR A 400 7.66 -1.68 42.25
CA THR A 400 6.32 -2.28 42.16
C THR A 400 5.77 -2.11 40.76
N ASP A 401 5.39 -3.23 40.16
CA ASP A 401 4.70 -3.29 38.87
C ASP A 401 3.20 -3.35 39.12
N PHE A 402 2.50 -2.26 38.83
CA PHE A 402 1.07 -2.15 39.14
C PHE A 402 0.21 -3.04 38.26
N ALA A 403 0.64 -3.32 37.02
CA ALA A 403 -0.07 -4.23 36.13
C ALA A 403 0.07 -5.68 36.60
N ASP A 404 1.27 -6.08 37.03
CA ASP A 404 1.47 -7.42 37.60
C ASP A 404 0.72 -7.59 38.93
N LEU A 405 0.64 -6.54 39.74
CA LEU A 405 -0.14 -6.52 40.97
C LEU A 405 -1.64 -6.62 40.69
N TRP A 406 -2.13 -5.93 39.66
CA TRP A 406 -3.52 -6.04 39.22
C TRP A 406 -3.84 -7.46 38.76
N LYS A 407 -3.00 -8.03 37.89
CA LYS A 407 -3.10 -9.42 37.41
C LYS A 407 -3.29 -10.41 38.56
N ARG A 408 -2.41 -10.38 39.56
CA ARG A 408 -2.47 -11.31 40.70
C ARG A 408 -3.70 -11.13 41.60
N ARG A 409 -4.27 -9.92 41.67
CA ARG A 409 -5.35 -9.59 42.60
C ARG A 409 -6.74 -9.68 41.99
N PHE A 410 -6.86 -9.33 40.71
CA PHE A 410 -8.13 -9.09 40.04
C PHE A 410 -8.35 -10.03 38.86
N LEU A 411 -7.34 -10.36 38.04
CA LEU A 411 -7.52 -11.26 36.90
C LEU A 411 -8.03 -12.63 37.34
N ILE A 412 -7.45 -13.20 38.40
CA ILE A 412 -7.89 -14.49 38.95
C ILE A 412 -9.35 -14.49 39.41
N LYS A 413 -9.84 -13.32 39.86
CA LYS A 413 -11.22 -13.13 40.33
C LYS A 413 -12.18 -12.65 39.24
N SER A 414 -11.68 -12.39 38.03
CA SER A 414 -12.50 -11.90 36.93
C SER A 414 -13.46 -13.00 36.50
N GLU A 415 -14.76 -12.69 36.46
CA GLU A 415 -15.80 -13.58 35.94
C GLU A 415 -15.95 -13.45 34.41
N LEU A 416 -15.34 -12.41 33.83
CA LEU A 416 -15.38 -12.13 32.38
C LEU A 416 -14.48 -13.07 31.56
N ILE A 417 -13.56 -13.79 32.22
CA ILE A 417 -12.51 -14.57 31.59
C ILE A 417 -12.59 -16.01 32.09
N THR A 418 -12.74 -16.94 31.15
CA THR A 418 -12.79 -18.37 31.46
C THR A 418 -11.41 -18.93 31.79
N GLY A 419 -11.34 -19.84 32.76
CA GLY A 419 -10.11 -20.44 33.27
C GLY A 419 -10.17 -20.66 34.77
N ASP A 420 -9.58 -21.74 35.27
CA ASP A 420 -9.57 -22.08 36.69
C ASP A 420 -8.28 -21.61 37.39
N THR A 421 -7.22 -21.42 36.60
CA THR A 421 -5.92 -20.93 37.05
C THR A 421 -5.61 -19.52 36.55
N LEU A 422 -4.66 -18.84 37.21
CA LEU A 422 -4.21 -17.52 36.77
C LEU A 422 -3.55 -17.59 35.38
N GLU A 423 -2.83 -18.68 35.12
CA GLU A 423 -2.15 -18.94 33.85
C GLU A 423 -3.17 -19.13 32.71
N GLU A 424 -4.21 -19.95 32.91
CA GLU A 424 -5.28 -20.13 31.91
C GLU A 424 -6.05 -18.83 31.65
N LYS A 425 -6.38 -18.08 32.72
CA LYS A 425 -7.04 -16.78 32.56
C LYS A 425 -6.15 -15.74 31.88
N LEU A 426 -4.84 -15.81 32.09
CA LEU A 426 -3.88 -14.95 31.40
C LEU A 426 -3.71 -15.35 29.93
N GLU A 427 -3.69 -16.64 29.63
CA GLU A 427 -3.65 -17.15 28.26
C GLU A 427 -4.91 -16.75 27.49
N PHE A 428 -6.08 -16.84 28.13
CA PHE A 428 -7.33 -16.33 27.60
C PHE A 428 -7.31 -14.79 27.41
N TRP A 429 -6.77 -14.05 28.38
CA TRP A 429 -6.60 -12.59 28.29
C TRP A 429 -5.69 -12.14 27.14
N MET A 430 -4.63 -12.91 26.85
CA MET A 430 -3.66 -12.61 25.81
C MET A 430 -4.05 -13.13 24.42
N GLY A 431 -5.08 -13.99 24.33
CA GLY A 431 -5.54 -14.64 23.12
C GLY A 431 -6.13 -13.68 22.08
N GLU A 432 -5.97 -14.02 20.80
CA GLU A 432 -6.40 -13.18 19.67
C GLU A 432 -7.90 -13.32 19.32
N ASP A 433 -8.60 -14.31 19.88
CA ASP A 433 -10.03 -14.62 19.60
C ASP A 433 -11.03 -13.60 20.19
N GLN A 434 -10.57 -12.47 20.73
CA GLN A 434 -11.45 -11.50 21.38
C GLN A 434 -11.28 -10.11 20.80
N GLY A 435 -12.00 -9.86 19.71
CA GLY A 435 -12.52 -8.51 19.41
C GLY A 435 -13.34 -7.90 20.57
N GLU A 436 -13.67 -8.70 21.60
CA GLU A 436 -14.43 -8.26 22.78
C GLU A 436 -13.59 -7.72 23.96
N ILE A 437 -12.29 -8.03 24.14
CA ILE A 437 -11.53 -7.46 25.29
C ILE A 437 -11.23 -5.98 25.07
N VAL A 438 -11.22 -5.53 23.82
CA VAL A 438 -11.08 -4.10 23.53
C VAL A 438 -12.40 -3.33 23.70
N ASN A 439 -13.54 -4.03 23.92
CA ASN A 439 -14.83 -3.44 24.34
C ASN A 439 -14.90 -3.19 25.87
N ILE A 440 -13.78 -3.21 26.60
CA ILE A 440 -13.72 -2.79 28.02
C ILE A 440 -13.42 -1.28 28.15
N TYR A 441 -13.47 -0.52 27.04
CA TYR A 441 -13.47 0.94 27.08
C TYR A 441 -14.78 1.51 26.59
#